data_AF-A0A3M1CWG7-F1
#
_entry.id   AF-A0A3M1CWG7-F1
#
_cell.length_a   1.000
_cell.length_b   1.000
_cell.length_c   1.000
_cell.angle_alpha   90.00
_cell.angle_beta   90.00
_cell.angle_gamma   90.00
#
_symmetry.space_group_name_H-M   'P 1'
#
loop_
_entity.id
_entity.type
_entity.pdbx_description
1 polymer ?
#
loop_
_entity_poly.entity_id
_entity_poly.type
_entity_poly.pdbx_seq_one_letter_code
_entity_poly.pdbx_strand_id
1 'polypeptide(L)'
;MTRPTLPDMEPEQVHLDIDPAILADDAALLYTATALFRDWVRSITGGVEVLLQVHTLRDCTTVSYTDDGSIVVSYPDAIGMVDGVPDAIADETDFWWVVAPSGVPGDGSGFDREFITGGMGSYGAGQPLFLSDDAWFIRKPAHLGSGPYTEAEVRAYHPQWFQHEFMHHVFATWPEFGLEDSPHQWFDRSTWPDDFEGIYEADYYIEAVDKRLLAATPSLAEGLAAVHPGGVAELALEAFAGDYRREPVENDWHEVTVQLDGPDLRWTNSAGVQWSLEIRGDELWAGPDCPYGESELLVEQQDGRVDALWFGGERYGRVD
;
A
#
# COMPACT_ATOMS: atom_id res chain seq x y z
N MET A 1 7.23 -10.23 17.88
CA MET A 1 6.70 -8.85 17.94
C MET A 1 7.39 -8.07 19.04
N THR A 2 7.61 -6.78 18.82
CA THR A 2 8.02 -5.82 19.86
C THR A 2 6.88 -4.85 20.12
N ARG A 3 6.56 -4.56 21.38
CA ARG A 3 5.49 -3.60 21.75
C ARG A 3 5.82 -2.83 23.05
N PRO A 4 5.23 -1.66 23.29
CA PRO A 4 5.46 -0.91 24.53
C PRO A 4 4.74 -1.55 25.72
N THR A 5 5.26 -1.34 26.92
CA THR A 5 4.63 -1.77 28.19
C THR A 5 4.18 -0.61 29.05
N LEU A 6 3.28 -0.86 30.00
CA LEU A 6 2.94 0.11 31.05
C LEU A 6 3.70 -0.20 32.34
N PRO A 7 4.06 0.83 33.13
CA PRO A 7 3.73 2.26 32.95
C PRO A 7 4.80 3.08 32.22
N ASP A 8 5.94 2.48 31.89
CA ASP A 8 7.18 3.16 31.51
C ASP A 8 7.50 3.13 30.01
N MET A 9 6.64 2.56 29.17
CA MET A 9 6.80 2.45 27.71
C MET A 9 8.02 1.63 27.28
N GLU A 10 8.58 0.82 28.18
CA GLU A 10 9.73 -0.04 27.86
C GLU A 10 9.30 -1.12 26.85
N PRO A 11 10.15 -1.40 25.84
CA PRO A 11 9.83 -2.39 24.83
C PRO A 11 9.88 -3.81 25.41
N GLU A 12 8.84 -4.61 25.14
CA GLU A 12 8.85 -6.05 25.38
C GLU A 12 8.79 -6.84 24.08
N GLN A 13 9.41 -8.02 24.06
CA GLN A 13 9.27 -8.98 22.97
C GLN A 13 8.28 -10.07 23.35
N VAL A 14 7.28 -10.26 22.49
CA VAL A 14 6.22 -11.26 22.67
C VAL A 14 6.02 -12.08 21.40
N HIS A 15 5.54 -13.31 21.61
CA HIS A 15 5.05 -14.19 20.56
C HIS A 15 3.53 -14.26 20.72
N LEU A 16 2.81 -13.79 19.71
CA LEU A 16 1.36 -13.79 19.68
C LEU A 16 0.91 -14.56 18.45
N ASP A 17 -0.15 -15.34 18.62
CA ASP A 17 -0.90 -15.91 17.52
C ASP A 17 -1.98 -14.92 17.10
N ILE A 18 -2.45 -15.04 15.85
CA ILE A 18 -3.60 -14.28 15.38
C ILE A 18 -4.85 -14.66 16.20
N ASP A 19 -5.69 -13.69 16.53
CA ASP A 19 -6.92 -13.95 17.27
C ASP A 19 -7.78 -14.98 16.51
N PRO A 20 -8.22 -16.07 17.15
CA PRO A 20 -8.98 -17.13 16.47
C PRO A 20 -10.29 -16.63 15.86
N ALA A 21 -10.86 -15.51 16.31
CA ALA A 21 -12.05 -14.91 15.72
C ALA A 21 -11.82 -14.42 14.28
N ILE A 22 -10.58 -14.11 13.89
CA ILE A 22 -10.23 -13.72 12.52
C ILE A 22 -10.45 -14.88 11.54
N LEU A 23 -10.11 -16.11 11.96
CA LEU A 23 -10.17 -17.32 11.13
C LEU A 23 -11.45 -18.14 11.37
N ALA A 24 -12.25 -17.79 12.37
CA ALA A 24 -13.50 -18.48 12.70
C ALA A 24 -14.50 -18.42 11.53
N ASP A 25 -15.28 -19.49 11.39
CA ASP A 25 -16.35 -19.61 10.40
C ASP A 25 -15.90 -19.23 8.98
N ASP A 26 -14.76 -19.80 8.54
CA ASP A 26 -14.13 -19.51 7.25
C ASP A 26 -13.82 -18.01 7.06
N ALA A 27 -13.30 -17.37 8.12
CA ALA A 27 -12.99 -15.95 8.19
C ALA A 27 -14.19 -15.01 7.95
N ALA A 28 -15.39 -15.41 8.37
CA ALA A 28 -16.64 -14.66 8.17
C ALA A 28 -16.57 -13.18 8.60
N LEU A 29 -15.79 -12.86 9.63
CA LEU A 29 -15.56 -11.50 10.09
C LEU A 29 -14.93 -10.63 8.99
N LEU A 30 -13.88 -11.13 8.32
CA LEU A 30 -13.18 -10.41 7.26
C LEU A 30 -14.08 -10.18 6.04
N TYR A 31 -14.88 -11.18 5.68
CA TYR A 31 -15.88 -11.05 4.61
C TYR A 31 -16.97 -10.03 4.94
N THR A 32 -17.39 -9.95 6.20
CA THR A 32 -18.41 -9.00 6.68
C THR A 32 -17.86 -7.58 6.70
N ALA A 33 -16.63 -7.40 7.21
CA ALA A 33 -15.96 -6.11 7.31
C ALA A 33 -15.73 -5.44 5.93
N THR A 34 -15.51 -6.25 4.90
CA THR A 34 -15.20 -5.77 3.54
C THR A 34 -16.41 -5.75 2.59
N ALA A 35 -17.55 -6.32 2.97
CA ALA A 35 -18.66 -6.54 2.03
C ALA A 35 -19.11 -5.27 1.29
N LEU A 36 -19.42 -4.22 2.04
CA LEU A 36 -19.88 -2.95 1.46
C LEU A 36 -18.77 -2.24 0.68
N PHE A 37 -17.51 -2.35 1.12
CA PHE A 37 -16.37 -1.80 0.40
C PHE A 37 -16.22 -2.45 -0.99
N ARG A 38 -16.31 -3.78 -1.08
CA ARG A 38 -16.25 -4.50 -2.36
C ARG A 38 -17.39 -4.12 -3.30
N ASP A 39 -18.61 -3.97 -2.77
CA ASP A 39 -19.76 -3.47 -3.55
C ASP A 39 -19.57 -2.02 -4.02
N TRP A 40 -18.93 -1.20 -3.20
CA TRP A 40 -18.60 0.19 -3.54
C TRP A 40 -17.53 0.27 -4.64
N VAL A 41 -16.43 -0.49 -4.54
CA VAL A 41 -15.42 -0.58 -5.62
C VAL A 41 -16.06 -1.00 -6.94
N ARG A 42 -16.92 -2.02 -6.91
CA ARG A 42 -17.70 -2.45 -8.08
C ARG A 42 -18.52 -1.32 -8.68
N SER A 43 -19.12 -0.48 -7.83
CA SER A 43 -19.99 0.61 -8.27
C SER A 43 -19.19 1.73 -8.95
N ILE A 44 -18.06 2.15 -8.38
CA ILE A 44 -17.26 3.27 -8.92
C ILE A 44 -16.45 2.88 -10.16
N THR A 45 -16.09 1.60 -10.30
CA THR A 45 -15.31 1.09 -11.45
C THR A 45 -16.17 0.69 -12.64
N GLY A 46 -17.50 0.80 -12.55
CA GLY A 46 -18.41 0.34 -13.60
C GLY A 46 -18.53 -1.19 -13.71
N GLY A 47 -18.11 -1.94 -12.69
CA GLY A 47 -18.41 -3.36 -12.57
C GLY A 47 -17.26 -4.28 -12.17
N VAL A 48 -16.08 -3.77 -11.80
CA VAL A 48 -14.98 -4.62 -11.33
C VAL A 48 -15.39 -5.33 -10.04
N GLU A 49 -15.34 -6.66 -10.03
CA GLU A 49 -15.68 -7.44 -8.85
C GLU A 49 -14.42 -7.72 -8.03
N VAL A 50 -14.37 -7.21 -6.79
CA VAL A 50 -13.32 -7.57 -5.84
C VAL A 50 -13.71 -8.89 -5.16
N LEU A 51 -12.90 -9.93 -5.36
CA LEU A 51 -13.07 -11.24 -4.73
C LEU A 51 -12.09 -11.36 -3.56
N LEU A 52 -12.61 -11.58 -2.35
CA LEU A 52 -11.75 -11.82 -1.19
C LEU A 52 -11.36 -13.28 -1.11
N GLN A 53 -10.06 -13.55 -1.10
CA GLN A 53 -9.47 -14.84 -0.78
C GLN A 53 -8.59 -14.70 0.46
N VAL A 54 -8.73 -15.61 1.43
CA VAL A 54 -7.95 -15.59 2.67
C VAL A 54 -6.88 -16.67 2.61
N HIS A 55 -5.62 -16.26 2.70
CA HIS A 55 -4.46 -17.14 2.84
C HIS A 55 -3.86 -17.01 4.23
N THR A 56 -3.54 -18.14 4.88
CA THR A 56 -2.91 -18.15 6.20
C THR A 56 -1.45 -18.58 6.08
N LEU A 57 -0.55 -17.64 6.34
CA LEU A 57 0.87 -17.92 6.47
C LEU A 57 1.13 -18.74 7.73
N ARG A 58 2.06 -19.69 7.64
CA ARG A 58 2.47 -20.53 8.78
C ARG A 58 3.76 -20.07 9.42
N ASP A 59 4.52 -19.25 8.72
CA ASP A 59 5.77 -18.70 9.19
C ASP A 59 5.50 -17.48 10.08
N CYS A 60 6.38 -17.27 11.06
CA CYS A 60 6.30 -16.12 11.94
C CYS A 60 6.65 -14.85 11.16
N THR A 61 5.86 -13.80 11.33
CA THR A 61 6.22 -12.44 10.91
C THR A 61 6.72 -11.61 12.11
N THR A 62 7.30 -10.45 11.82
CA THR A 62 7.64 -9.46 12.84
C THR A 62 6.60 -8.33 12.83
N VAL A 63 6.35 -7.78 14.01
CA VAL A 63 5.60 -6.54 14.20
C VAL A 63 6.49 -5.67 15.05
N SER A 64 6.76 -4.46 14.59
CA SER A 64 7.58 -3.48 15.28
C SER A 64 6.75 -2.24 15.60
N TYR A 65 7.30 -1.34 16.41
CA TYR A 65 6.64 -0.06 16.68
C TYR A 65 7.65 1.08 16.76
N THR A 66 7.15 2.28 16.49
CA THR A 66 7.82 3.57 16.75
C THR A 66 6.94 4.42 17.67
N ASP A 67 7.56 5.20 18.56
CA ASP A 67 6.88 6.12 19.47
C ASP A 67 7.53 7.50 19.35
N ASP A 68 6.74 8.52 18.99
CA ASP A 68 7.20 9.91 18.88
C ASP A 68 6.89 10.77 20.13
N GLY A 69 6.31 10.16 21.16
CA GLY A 69 5.85 10.82 22.39
C GLY A 69 4.36 11.17 22.38
N SER A 70 3.67 11.01 21.26
CA SER A 70 2.23 11.23 21.11
C SER A 70 1.52 10.06 20.44
N ILE A 71 2.14 9.49 19.40
CA ILE A 71 1.62 8.41 18.58
C ILE A 71 2.56 7.23 18.66
N VAL A 72 1.97 6.04 18.81
CA VAL A 72 2.62 4.75 18.63
C VAL A 72 2.14 4.16 17.32
N VAL A 73 3.03 4.06 16.33
CA VAL A 73 2.75 3.35 15.08
C VAL A 73 3.24 1.92 15.24
N SER A 74 2.38 0.93 15.02
CA SER A 74 2.75 -0.48 15.11
C SER A 74 2.30 -1.24 13.87
N TYR A 75 3.27 -1.62 13.04
CA TYR A 75 3.02 -2.29 11.76
C TYR A 75 3.73 -3.64 11.66
N PRO A 76 3.12 -4.60 10.95
CA PRO A 76 3.79 -5.83 10.57
C PRO A 76 4.85 -5.58 9.49
N ASP A 77 5.78 -6.52 9.37
CA ASP A 77 6.58 -6.72 8.16
C ASP A 77 5.68 -7.23 7.04
N ALA A 78 4.95 -6.30 6.44
CA ALA A 78 3.93 -6.60 5.45
C ALA A 78 4.54 -7.09 4.13
N ILE A 79 5.70 -6.54 3.75
CA ILE A 79 6.42 -6.98 2.54
C ILE A 79 6.83 -8.44 2.71
N GLY A 80 7.49 -8.79 3.82
CA GLY A 80 7.85 -10.18 4.09
C GLY A 80 6.65 -11.13 4.22
N MET A 81 5.49 -10.62 4.65
CA MET A 81 4.24 -11.41 4.63
C MET A 81 3.74 -11.66 3.21
N VAL A 82 3.71 -10.65 2.35
CA VAL A 82 3.28 -10.81 0.95
C VAL A 82 4.26 -11.71 0.20
N ASP A 83 5.57 -11.54 0.37
CA ASP A 83 6.62 -12.39 -0.23
C ASP A 83 6.52 -13.86 0.24
N GLY A 84 5.89 -14.11 1.38
CA GLY A 84 5.63 -15.46 1.89
C GLY A 84 4.43 -16.16 1.24
N VAL A 85 3.65 -15.45 0.41
CA VAL A 85 2.48 -16.00 -0.28
C VAL A 85 2.94 -16.75 -1.55
N PRO A 86 2.42 -17.96 -1.83
CA PRO A 86 2.79 -18.69 -3.04
C PRO A 86 2.50 -17.91 -4.33
N ASP A 87 3.41 -18.00 -5.32
CA ASP A 87 3.33 -17.33 -6.63
C ASP A 87 1.98 -17.52 -7.30
N ALA A 88 1.42 -18.74 -7.26
CA ALA A 88 0.12 -19.04 -7.86
C ALA A 88 -1.06 -18.22 -7.29
N ILE A 89 -0.93 -17.68 -6.06
CA ILE A 89 -1.88 -16.74 -5.49
C ILE A 89 -1.46 -15.31 -5.81
N ALA A 90 -0.16 -15.00 -5.68
CA ALA A 90 0.37 -13.66 -5.93
C ALA A 90 0.11 -13.18 -7.36
N ASP A 91 0.31 -14.05 -8.35
CA ASP A 91 0.10 -13.78 -9.78
C ASP A 91 -1.36 -13.45 -10.12
N GLU A 92 -2.31 -13.86 -9.29
CA GLU A 92 -3.75 -13.61 -9.47
C GLU A 92 -4.27 -12.50 -8.52
N THR A 93 -3.40 -11.90 -7.70
CA THR A 93 -3.81 -10.93 -6.68
C THR A 93 -3.70 -9.50 -7.17
N ASP A 94 -4.83 -8.78 -7.18
CA ASP A 94 -4.84 -7.35 -7.48
C ASP A 94 -4.54 -6.48 -6.26
N PHE A 95 -5.17 -6.82 -5.12
CA PHE A 95 -5.11 -6.06 -3.87
C PHE A 95 -4.58 -6.94 -2.75
N TRP A 96 -3.60 -6.45 -2.02
CA TRP A 96 -3.08 -7.11 -0.83
C TRP A 96 -3.75 -6.59 0.42
N TRP A 97 -4.06 -7.49 1.35
CA TRP A 97 -4.49 -7.13 2.69
C TRP A 97 -3.82 -8.06 3.70
N VAL A 98 -2.93 -7.49 4.51
CA VAL A 98 -2.25 -8.23 5.57
C VAL A 98 -2.91 -7.94 6.92
N VAL A 99 -3.12 -9.02 7.67
CA VAL A 99 -3.60 -8.98 9.06
C VAL A 99 -2.60 -9.71 9.92
N ALA A 100 -2.01 -9.00 10.89
CA ALA A 100 -1.06 -9.56 11.84
C ALA A 100 -1.62 -9.49 13.28
N PRO A 101 -1.06 -10.25 14.23
CA PRO A 101 -1.40 -10.08 15.64
C PRO A 101 -1.14 -8.64 16.10
N SER A 102 -2.02 -8.11 16.95
CA SER A 102 -1.91 -6.73 17.44
C SER A 102 -0.74 -6.49 18.38
N GLY A 103 0.03 -5.45 18.06
CA GLY A 103 1.04 -4.87 18.92
C GLY A 103 0.47 -4.11 20.13
N VAL A 104 -0.82 -3.80 20.14
CA VAL A 104 -1.43 -2.94 21.16
C VAL A 104 -1.78 -3.73 22.41
N PRO A 105 -1.18 -3.44 23.57
CA PRO A 105 -1.56 -4.11 24.81
C PRO A 105 -2.97 -3.70 25.27
N GLY A 106 -3.81 -4.70 25.54
CA GLY A 106 -5.19 -4.46 26.00
C GLY A 106 -6.02 -3.79 24.92
N ASP A 107 -6.65 -2.66 25.22
CA ASP A 107 -7.36 -1.81 24.25
C ASP A 107 -6.67 -0.48 23.90
N GLY A 108 -5.45 -0.30 24.39
CA GLY A 108 -4.70 0.96 24.28
C GLY A 108 -5.12 2.03 25.30
N SER A 109 -6.26 1.89 26.01
CA SER A 109 -6.78 2.94 26.90
C SER A 109 -5.91 3.24 28.13
N GLY A 110 -4.99 2.34 28.46
CA GLY A 110 -4.01 2.54 29.54
C GLY A 110 -2.82 3.42 29.15
N PHE A 111 -2.67 3.75 27.87
CA PHE A 111 -1.58 4.56 27.33
C PHE A 111 -2.05 6.00 27.13
N ASP A 112 -1.18 6.96 27.45
CA ASP A 112 -1.35 8.37 27.07
C ASP A 112 -0.81 8.60 25.64
N ARG A 113 -1.17 7.69 24.73
CA ARG A 113 -0.72 7.63 23.33
C ARG A 113 -1.87 7.20 22.44
N GLU A 114 -1.89 7.73 21.23
CA GLU A 114 -2.71 7.18 20.16
C GLU A 114 -1.97 6.03 19.48
N PHE A 115 -2.69 4.97 19.10
CA PHE A 115 -2.13 3.84 18.37
C PHE A 115 -2.61 3.86 16.93
N ILE A 116 -1.66 3.78 16.00
CA ILE A 116 -1.92 3.54 14.58
C ILE A 116 -1.46 2.12 14.26
N THR A 117 -2.42 1.28 13.87
CA THR A 117 -2.21 -0.17 13.67
C THR A 117 -2.65 -0.67 12.30
N GLY A 118 -3.09 0.25 11.45
CA GLY A 118 -3.40 -0.02 10.06
C GLY A 118 -3.16 1.20 9.19
N GLY A 119 -3.23 0.99 7.90
CA GLY A 119 -3.03 2.02 6.89
C GLY A 119 -3.02 1.44 5.47
N MET A 120 -2.78 2.31 4.50
CA MET A 120 -2.51 1.96 3.11
C MET A 120 -1.01 2.06 2.82
N GLY A 121 -0.47 1.02 2.21
CA GLY A 121 0.84 1.00 1.56
C GLY A 121 0.73 0.56 0.12
N SER A 122 1.89 0.28 -0.49
CA SER A 122 1.97 -0.35 -1.81
C SER A 122 2.88 -1.58 -1.77
N TYR A 123 2.65 -2.50 -2.70
CA TYR A 123 3.50 -3.65 -2.93
C TYR A 123 3.84 -3.77 -4.42
N GLY A 124 5.05 -4.25 -4.72
CA GLY A 124 5.51 -4.51 -6.07
C GLY A 124 5.30 -3.32 -7.01
N ALA A 125 4.54 -3.55 -8.10
CA ALA A 125 4.25 -2.56 -9.12
C ALA A 125 3.11 -1.61 -8.69
N GLY A 126 3.18 -1.10 -7.46
CA GLY A 126 2.22 -0.13 -6.92
C GLY A 126 0.87 -0.70 -6.51
N GLN A 127 0.74 -2.02 -6.40
CA GLN A 127 -0.51 -2.66 -5.98
C GLN A 127 -0.92 -2.16 -4.58
N PRO A 128 -2.21 -1.90 -4.33
CA PRO A 128 -2.65 -1.44 -3.02
C PRO A 128 -2.43 -2.52 -1.97
N LEU A 129 -1.85 -2.13 -0.83
CA LEU A 129 -1.56 -3.00 0.30
C LEU A 129 -2.21 -2.43 1.57
N PHE A 130 -3.34 -3.01 1.97
CA PHE A 130 -3.95 -2.71 3.26
C PHE A 130 -3.15 -3.38 4.37
N LEU A 131 -2.78 -2.59 5.37
CA LEU A 131 -2.05 -3.01 6.57
C LEU A 131 -3.02 -2.96 7.74
N SER A 132 -3.05 -4.00 8.57
CA SER A 132 -3.88 -3.99 9.77
C SER A 132 -3.42 -5.00 10.80
N ASP A 133 -3.84 -4.79 12.05
CA ASP A 133 -3.82 -5.83 13.06
C ASP A 133 -5.18 -6.50 13.26
N ASP A 134 -5.16 -7.67 13.89
CA ASP A 134 -6.38 -8.42 14.21
C ASP A 134 -7.29 -7.70 15.21
N ALA A 135 -6.71 -7.01 16.19
CA ALA A 135 -7.42 -6.25 17.21
C ALA A 135 -8.38 -5.22 16.59
N TRP A 136 -7.98 -4.59 15.48
CA TRP A 136 -8.78 -3.62 14.72
C TRP A 136 -10.16 -4.16 14.35
N PHE A 137 -10.29 -5.47 14.07
CA PHE A 137 -11.55 -6.09 13.62
C PHE A 137 -12.35 -6.73 14.73
N ILE A 138 -11.71 -7.12 15.84
CA ILE A 138 -12.37 -7.84 16.94
C ILE A 138 -12.84 -6.91 18.06
N ARG A 139 -12.26 -5.71 18.21
CA ARG A 139 -12.59 -4.78 19.30
C ARG A 139 -12.45 -3.31 18.91
N LYS A 140 -13.22 -2.47 19.60
CA LYS A 140 -13.13 -1.02 19.49
C LYS A 140 -11.77 -0.52 20.02
N PRO A 141 -11.05 0.33 19.28
CA PRO A 141 -9.96 1.13 19.85
C PRO A 141 -10.53 2.18 20.80
N ALA A 142 -9.68 2.67 21.71
CA ALA A 142 -10.09 3.57 22.80
C ALA A 142 -10.88 4.81 22.33
N HIS A 143 -10.56 5.37 21.16
CA HIS A 143 -11.23 6.54 20.61
C HIS A 143 -12.62 6.25 20.00
N LEU A 144 -12.93 4.99 19.67
CA LEU A 144 -14.25 4.56 19.17
C LEU A 144 -15.13 3.92 20.26
N GLY A 145 -14.57 3.64 21.43
CA GLY A 145 -15.29 3.11 22.58
C GLY A 145 -14.55 1.96 23.25
N SER A 146 -15.30 0.98 23.75
CA SER A 146 -14.73 -0.19 24.44
C SER A 146 -15.49 -1.48 24.13
N GLY A 147 -14.77 -2.60 24.25
CA GLY A 147 -15.30 -3.95 24.02
C GLY A 147 -15.37 -4.35 22.53
N PRO A 148 -15.93 -5.54 22.25
CA PRO A 148 -16.01 -6.06 20.89
C PRO A 148 -16.99 -5.24 20.02
N TYR A 149 -16.80 -5.31 18.71
CA TYR A 149 -17.81 -4.81 17.78
C TYR A 149 -19.03 -5.73 17.75
N THR A 150 -20.20 -5.13 17.63
CA THR A 150 -21.39 -5.81 17.10
C THR A 150 -21.27 -5.93 15.58
N GLU A 151 -21.96 -6.90 14.98
CA GLU A 151 -21.96 -7.06 13.52
C GLU A 151 -22.44 -5.81 12.78
N ALA A 152 -23.40 -5.06 13.36
CA ALA A 152 -23.88 -3.81 12.79
C ALA A 152 -22.78 -2.74 12.78
N GLU A 153 -21.96 -2.65 13.83
CA GLU A 153 -20.80 -1.76 13.87
C GLU A 153 -19.72 -2.23 12.87
N VAL A 154 -19.47 -3.54 12.75
CA VAL A 154 -18.52 -4.07 11.76
C VAL A 154 -18.91 -3.63 10.35
N ARG A 155 -20.18 -3.82 9.98
CA ARG A 155 -20.73 -3.46 8.67
C ARG A 155 -20.80 -1.95 8.42
N ALA A 156 -20.74 -1.13 9.46
CA ALA A 156 -20.82 0.32 9.35
C ALA A 156 -19.43 0.98 9.30
N TYR A 157 -18.51 0.56 10.19
CA TYR A 157 -17.25 1.26 10.42
C TYR A 157 -16.11 0.75 9.53
N HIS A 158 -15.95 -0.57 9.38
CA HIS A 158 -14.82 -1.10 8.60
C HIS A 158 -14.88 -0.74 7.12
N PRO A 159 -16.05 -0.76 6.43
CA PRO A 159 -16.10 -0.30 5.04
C PRO A 159 -15.66 1.16 4.87
N GLN A 160 -15.91 2.02 5.87
CA GLN A 160 -15.44 3.42 5.84
C GLN A 160 -13.93 3.49 6.00
N TRP A 161 -13.35 2.68 6.89
CA TRP A 161 -11.89 2.57 7.01
C TRP A 161 -11.26 2.05 5.72
N PHE A 162 -11.78 0.97 5.12
CA PHE A 162 -11.29 0.49 3.83
C PHE A 162 -11.43 1.55 2.72
N GLN A 163 -12.54 2.29 2.70
CA GLN A 163 -12.70 3.39 1.76
C GLN A 163 -11.63 4.46 1.97
N HIS A 164 -11.40 4.91 3.21
CA HIS A 164 -10.37 5.88 3.55
C HIS A 164 -8.99 5.45 3.05
N GLU A 165 -8.56 4.24 3.42
CA GLU A 165 -7.27 3.70 2.99
C GLU A 165 -7.19 3.55 1.47
N PHE A 166 -8.27 3.09 0.83
CA PHE A 166 -8.31 2.91 -0.62
C PHE A 166 -8.25 4.23 -1.39
N MET A 167 -8.78 5.32 -0.83
CA MET A 167 -8.75 6.63 -1.48
C MET A 167 -7.32 7.18 -1.57
N HIS A 168 -6.43 6.87 -0.63
CA HIS A 168 -4.99 7.17 -0.78
C HIS A 168 -4.43 6.55 -2.07
N HIS A 169 -4.70 5.27 -2.30
CA HIS A 169 -4.25 4.58 -3.51
C HIS A 169 -4.88 5.20 -4.76
N VAL A 170 -6.20 5.43 -4.77
CA VAL A 170 -6.89 6.05 -5.90
C VAL A 170 -6.31 7.43 -6.22
N PHE A 171 -6.06 8.29 -5.23
CA PHE A 171 -5.50 9.62 -5.50
C PHE A 171 -4.06 9.57 -6.01
N ALA A 172 -3.26 8.62 -5.53
CA ALA A 172 -1.91 8.38 -6.04
C ALA A 172 -1.91 7.85 -7.50
N THR A 173 -2.94 7.13 -7.93
CA THR A 173 -3.07 6.63 -9.30
C THR A 173 -3.37 7.74 -10.33
N TRP A 174 -4.09 8.79 -9.92
CA TRP A 174 -4.41 9.95 -10.78
C TRP A 174 -3.92 11.27 -10.16
N PRO A 175 -2.60 11.46 -10.05
CA PRO A 175 -2.02 12.63 -9.38
C PRO A 175 -2.35 13.95 -10.10
N GLU A 176 -2.71 13.90 -11.39
CA GLU A 176 -3.07 15.09 -12.16
C GLU A 176 -4.29 15.84 -11.61
N PHE A 177 -5.11 15.20 -10.77
CA PHE A 177 -6.25 15.85 -10.13
C PHE A 177 -5.89 16.62 -8.85
N GLY A 178 -4.67 16.48 -8.33
CA GLY A 178 -4.21 17.16 -7.12
C GLY A 178 -5.10 16.88 -5.90
N LEU A 179 -5.61 15.65 -5.80
CA LEU A 179 -6.53 15.24 -4.73
C LEU A 179 -5.79 14.85 -3.43
N GLU A 180 -4.50 14.52 -3.55
CA GLU A 180 -3.62 14.28 -2.41
C GLU A 180 -2.15 14.57 -2.79
N ASP A 181 -1.79 15.85 -2.89
CA ASP A 181 -0.40 16.28 -3.08
C ASP A 181 0.41 16.13 -1.77
N SER A 182 -0.27 16.02 -0.62
CA SER A 182 0.33 15.76 0.68
C SER A 182 -0.53 14.79 1.48
N PRO A 183 0.07 13.93 2.35
CA PRO A 183 -0.68 12.92 3.08
C PRO A 183 -1.89 13.48 3.84
N HIS A 184 -3.06 12.91 3.58
CA HIS A 184 -4.36 13.28 4.16
C HIS A 184 -4.76 14.76 3.95
N GLN A 185 -4.31 15.38 2.85
CA GLN A 185 -4.61 16.77 2.51
C GLN A 185 -6.10 17.13 2.60
N TRP A 186 -6.98 16.20 2.24
CA TRP A 186 -8.43 16.41 2.25
C TRP A 186 -9.03 16.67 3.64
N PHE A 187 -8.31 16.45 4.75
CA PHE A 187 -8.79 16.93 6.06
C PHE A 187 -8.74 18.45 6.19
N ASP A 188 -7.86 19.12 5.44
CA ASP A 188 -7.82 20.59 5.36
C ASP A 188 -8.74 21.09 4.23
N ARG A 189 -9.92 21.57 4.61
CA ARG A 189 -10.90 22.14 3.68
C ARG A 189 -10.40 23.33 2.87
N SER A 190 -9.34 24.01 3.30
CA SER A 190 -8.76 25.11 2.53
C SER A 190 -8.00 24.63 1.29
N THR A 191 -7.71 23.34 1.22
CA THR A 191 -7.03 22.69 0.09
C THR A 191 -8.00 22.05 -0.91
N TRP A 192 -9.30 22.03 -0.60
CA TRP A 192 -10.30 21.41 -1.45
C TRP A 192 -10.42 22.18 -2.76
N PRO A 193 -10.67 21.49 -3.89
CA PRO A 193 -10.98 22.18 -5.12
C PRO A 193 -12.18 23.12 -4.98
N ASP A 194 -12.11 24.29 -5.62
CA ASP A 194 -13.13 25.35 -5.51
C ASP A 194 -14.55 24.89 -5.91
N ASP A 195 -14.65 23.85 -6.73
CA ASP A 195 -15.91 23.27 -7.18
C ASP A 195 -16.49 22.24 -6.19
N PHE A 196 -15.82 21.92 -5.08
CA PHE A 196 -16.35 21.01 -4.05
C PHE A 196 -17.30 21.75 -3.09
N GLU A 197 -18.48 21.17 -2.84
CA GLU A 197 -19.53 21.77 -1.99
C GLU A 197 -19.64 21.08 -0.61
N GLY A 198 -19.10 19.87 -0.50
CA GLY A 198 -19.13 18.99 0.65
C GLY A 198 -18.47 19.56 1.90
N ILE A 199 -18.70 18.88 3.02
CA ILE A 199 -18.19 19.31 4.32
C ILE A 199 -17.52 18.19 5.11
N TYR A 200 -17.79 16.94 4.77
CA TYR A 200 -17.19 15.75 5.39
C TYR A 200 -16.31 14.99 4.40
N GLU A 201 -15.41 14.17 4.92
CA GLU A 201 -14.53 13.32 4.10
C GLU A 201 -15.29 12.48 3.07
N ALA A 202 -16.43 11.88 3.43
CA ALA A 202 -17.25 11.14 2.48
C ALA A 202 -17.78 12.01 1.32
N ASP A 203 -18.02 13.31 1.57
CA ASP A 203 -18.40 14.25 0.51
C ASP A 203 -17.21 14.51 -0.43
N TYR A 204 -16.00 14.66 0.12
CA TYR A 204 -14.77 14.78 -0.68
C TYR A 204 -14.60 13.59 -1.62
N TYR A 205 -14.78 12.37 -1.10
CA TYR A 205 -14.63 11.15 -1.88
C TYR A 205 -15.67 11.04 -3.00
N ILE A 206 -16.95 11.28 -2.72
CA ILE A 206 -17.98 11.19 -3.76
C ILE A 206 -17.81 12.29 -4.81
N GLU A 207 -17.43 13.50 -4.42
CA GLU A 207 -17.18 14.59 -5.36
C GLU A 207 -15.92 14.35 -6.19
N ALA A 208 -14.86 13.77 -5.61
CA ALA A 208 -13.69 13.33 -6.36
C ALA A 208 -14.07 12.27 -7.40
N VAL A 209 -14.86 11.28 -7.00
CA VAL A 209 -15.35 10.23 -7.91
C VAL A 209 -16.18 10.83 -9.05
N ASP A 210 -17.22 11.58 -8.72
CA ASP A 210 -18.19 12.07 -9.70
C ASP A 210 -17.63 13.14 -10.63
N LYS A 211 -16.79 14.05 -10.10
CA LYS A 211 -16.32 15.22 -10.86
C LYS A 211 -15.01 14.98 -11.60
N ARG A 212 -14.21 14.00 -11.16
CA ARG A 212 -12.89 13.70 -11.75
C ARG A 212 -12.79 12.25 -12.19
N LEU A 213 -12.89 11.30 -11.27
CA LEU A 213 -12.43 9.92 -11.50
C LEU A 213 -13.32 9.11 -12.47
N LEU A 214 -14.64 9.32 -12.49
CA LEU A 214 -15.53 8.64 -13.44
C LEU A 214 -15.25 9.01 -14.91
N ALA A 215 -14.57 10.13 -15.15
CA ALA A 215 -14.17 10.60 -16.47
C ALA A 215 -12.64 10.52 -16.70
N ALA A 216 -11.90 9.91 -15.76
CA ALA A 216 -10.45 9.82 -15.83
C ALA A 216 -9.97 8.94 -16.99
N THR A 217 -8.72 9.15 -17.40
CA THR A 217 -8.03 8.31 -18.37
C THR A 217 -6.63 8.02 -17.83
N PRO A 218 -6.27 6.76 -17.55
CA PRO A 218 -7.09 5.54 -17.70
C PRO A 218 -8.35 5.57 -16.83
N SER A 219 -9.36 4.77 -17.20
CA SER A 219 -10.57 4.63 -16.37
C SER A 219 -10.24 4.01 -15.01
N LEU A 220 -11.12 4.17 -14.01
CA LEU A 220 -10.92 3.57 -12.68
C LEU A 220 -10.63 2.06 -12.75
N ALA A 221 -11.34 1.32 -13.62
CA ALA A 221 -11.10 -0.12 -13.78
C ALA A 221 -9.73 -0.44 -14.37
N GLU A 222 -9.24 0.38 -15.31
CA GLU A 222 -7.93 0.20 -15.94
C GLU A 222 -6.78 0.62 -15.02
N GLY A 223 -6.93 1.74 -14.30
CA GLY A 223 -5.89 2.23 -13.38
C GLY A 223 -5.74 1.41 -12.11
N LEU A 224 -6.81 0.73 -11.66
CA LEU A 224 -6.78 -0.16 -10.49
C LEU A 224 -6.40 -1.60 -10.82
N ALA A 225 -6.28 -1.97 -12.10
CA ALA A 225 -5.84 -3.30 -12.48
C ALA A 225 -4.38 -3.50 -12.09
N ALA A 226 -4.04 -4.67 -11.54
CA ALA A 226 -2.65 -4.98 -11.26
C ALA A 226 -1.80 -4.91 -12.53
N VAL A 227 -0.68 -4.20 -12.44
CA VAL A 227 0.38 -4.31 -13.43
C VAL A 227 1.12 -5.60 -13.13
N HIS A 228 1.06 -6.56 -14.06
CA HIS A 228 1.87 -7.78 -14.01
C HIS A 228 3.16 -7.53 -14.79
N PRO A 229 4.28 -7.26 -14.10
CA PRO A 229 5.56 -7.02 -14.74
C PRO A 229 5.98 -8.27 -15.52
N GLY A 230 6.62 -8.07 -16.67
CA GLY A 230 7.13 -9.18 -17.46
C GLY A 230 8.54 -9.57 -17.02
N GLY A 231 8.90 -10.83 -17.25
CA GLY A 231 10.26 -11.31 -17.11
C GLY A 231 11.26 -10.54 -17.99
N VAL A 232 12.44 -10.23 -17.44
CA VAL A 232 13.46 -9.44 -18.12
C VAL A 232 14.52 -10.24 -18.86
N ALA A 233 14.55 -11.57 -18.71
CA ALA A 233 15.63 -12.41 -19.23
C ALA A 233 15.79 -12.32 -20.76
N GLU A 234 14.71 -12.06 -21.48
CA GLU A 234 14.69 -11.97 -22.94
C GLU A 234 14.93 -10.54 -23.47
N LEU A 235 14.98 -9.54 -22.59
CA LEU A 235 15.22 -8.15 -22.97
C LEU A 235 16.71 -7.89 -23.21
N ALA A 236 17.01 -7.16 -24.29
CA ALA A 236 18.35 -6.63 -24.51
C ALA A 236 18.67 -5.54 -23.46
N LEU A 237 19.93 -5.44 -23.00
CA LEU A 237 20.32 -4.43 -22.00
C LEU A 237 20.02 -3.00 -22.47
N GLU A 238 20.15 -2.75 -23.77
CA GLU A 238 19.82 -1.48 -24.40
C GLU A 238 18.34 -1.09 -24.23
N ALA A 239 17.44 -2.07 -24.03
CA ALA A 239 16.03 -1.82 -23.79
C ALA A 239 15.78 -1.11 -22.46
N PHE A 240 16.72 -1.17 -21.51
CA PHE A 240 16.62 -0.46 -20.22
C PHE A 240 17.18 0.95 -20.28
N ALA A 241 18.08 1.25 -21.22
CA ALA A 241 18.70 2.56 -21.30
C ALA A 241 17.67 3.63 -21.72
N GLY A 242 17.69 4.77 -21.02
CA GLY A 242 16.75 5.87 -21.24
C GLY A 242 16.58 6.75 -20.01
N ASP A 243 15.79 7.81 -20.19
CA ASP A 243 15.35 8.67 -19.10
C ASP A 243 14.02 8.17 -18.56
N TYR A 244 13.85 8.24 -17.24
CA TYR A 244 12.68 7.81 -16.50
C TYR A 244 12.31 8.86 -15.46
N ARG A 245 11.03 8.94 -15.13
CA ARG A 245 10.49 9.94 -14.21
C ARG A 245 9.39 9.36 -13.34
N ARG A 246 9.50 9.59 -12.03
CA ARG A 246 8.41 9.41 -11.07
C ARG A 246 7.59 10.69 -11.01
N GLU A 247 6.27 10.57 -11.16
CA GLU A 247 5.35 11.70 -11.09
C GLU A 247 4.48 11.65 -9.81
N PRO A 248 4.22 12.80 -9.16
CA PRO A 248 4.82 14.12 -9.44
C PRO A 248 6.33 14.18 -9.13
N VAL A 249 7.04 15.12 -9.77
CA VAL A 249 8.46 15.38 -9.45
C VAL A 249 8.52 16.29 -8.23
N GLU A 250 8.95 15.76 -7.09
CA GLU A 250 9.01 16.49 -5.83
C GLU A 250 10.45 16.86 -5.45
N ASN A 251 11.42 16.10 -5.94
CA ASN A 251 12.83 16.31 -5.65
C ASN A 251 13.74 15.66 -6.73
N ASP A 252 15.04 15.91 -6.63
CA ASP A 252 16.04 15.46 -7.60
C ASP A 252 16.26 13.92 -7.64
N TRP A 253 15.56 13.14 -6.82
CA TRP A 253 15.56 11.66 -6.89
C TRP A 253 14.52 11.11 -7.88
N HIS A 254 13.54 11.92 -8.30
CA HIS A 254 12.41 11.46 -9.11
C HIS A 254 12.70 11.50 -10.61
N GLU A 255 13.78 12.16 -11.03
CA GLU A 255 14.27 12.16 -12.41
C GLU A 255 15.52 11.28 -12.50
N VAL A 256 15.51 10.33 -13.42
CA VAL A 256 16.47 9.23 -13.48
C VAL A 256 16.90 8.99 -14.92
N THR A 257 18.19 8.76 -15.13
CA THR A 257 18.72 8.19 -16.36
C THR A 257 19.29 6.82 -16.06
N VAL A 258 18.82 5.81 -16.79
CA VAL A 258 19.48 4.49 -16.85
C VAL A 258 20.43 4.50 -18.04
N GLN A 259 21.71 4.27 -17.77
CA GLN A 259 22.76 4.24 -18.78
C GLN A 259 23.38 2.86 -18.89
N LEU A 260 23.76 2.50 -20.12
CA LEU A 260 24.58 1.32 -20.38
C LEU A 260 26.06 1.75 -20.42
N ASP A 261 26.86 1.29 -19.46
CA ASP A 261 28.30 1.48 -19.41
C ASP A 261 29.01 0.15 -19.74
N GLY A 262 29.17 -0.11 -21.04
CA GLY A 262 29.68 -1.39 -21.52
C GLY A 262 28.64 -2.51 -21.35
N PRO A 263 28.92 -3.58 -20.57
CA PRO A 263 27.93 -4.61 -20.25
C PRO A 263 27.07 -4.27 -19.02
N ASP A 264 27.33 -3.16 -18.33
CA ASP A 264 26.73 -2.86 -17.03
C ASP A 264 25.65 -1.79 -17.17
N LEU A 265 24.52 -1.97 -16.47
CA LEU A 265 23.47 -0.95 -16.35
C LEU A 265 23.70 -0.11 -15.10
N ARG A 266 23.44 1.19 -15.20
CA ARG A 266 23.59 2.12 -14.08
C ARG A 266 22.41 3.06 -14.00
N TRP A 267 21.78 3.09 -12.83
CA TRP A 267 20.77 4.07 -12.45
C TRP A 267 21.47 5.33 -11.96
N THR A 268 21.08 6.50 -12.45
CA THR A 268 21.58 7.80 -11.97
C THR A 268 20.42 8.77 -11.82
N ASN A 269 20.24 9.37 -10.65
CA ASN A 269 19.22 10.39 -10.46
C ASN A 269 19.77 11.82 -10.65
N SER A 270 18.89 12.81 -10.79
CA SER A 270 19.24 14.24 -10.90
C SER A 270 19.99 14.78 -9.67
N ALA A 271 19.90 14.12 -8.51
CA ALA A 271 20.69 14.43 -7.32
C ALA A 271 22.17 14.01 -7.44
N GLY A 272 22.53 13.31 -8.52
CA GLY A 272 23.88 12.81 -8.79
C GLY A 272 24.23 11.52 -8.04
N VAL A 273 23.24 10.84 -7.46
CA VAL A 273 23.40 9.54 -6.81
C VAL A 273 23.19 8.45 -7.87
N GLN A 274 24.04 7.42 -7.84
CA GLN A 274 24.04 6.35 -8.82
C GLN A 274 24.35 5.00 -8.18
N TRP A 275 23.82 3.92 -8.77
CA TRP A 275 24.08 2.54 -8.37
C TRP A 275 24.00 1.60 -9.57
N SER A 276 24.56 0.39 -9.46
CA SER A 276 24.47 -0.62 -10.52
C SER A 276 23.08 -1.24 -10.59
N LEU A 277 22.69 -1.65 -11.80
CA LEU A 277 21.56 -2.52 -12.03
C LEU A 277 22.07 -3.83 -12.65
N GLU A 278 21.50 -4.96 -12.23
CA GLU A 278 21.93 -6.29 -12.65
C GLU A 278 20.72 -7.15 -13.01
N ILE A 279 20.81 -7.89 -14.11
CA ILE A 279 19.81 -8.93 -14.44
C ILE A 279 20.23 -10.23 -13.78
N ARG A 280 19.34 -10.81 -12.96
CA ARG A 280 19.55 -12.06 -12.22
C ARG A 280 18.47 -13.07 -12.61
N GLY A 281 18.77 -13.88 -13.62
CA GLY A 281 17.74 -14.74 -14.20
C GLY A 281 16.72 -13.90 -14.93
N ASP A 282 15.48 -13.85 -14.41
CA ASP A 282 14.35 -13.14 -15.03
C ASP A 282 13.98 -11.85 -14.31
N GLU A 283 14.80 -11.42 -13.35
CA GLU A 283 14.57 -10.27 -12.48
C GLU A 283 15.63 -9.18 -12.71
N LEU A 284 15.24 -7.92 -12.55
CA LEU A 284 16.15 -6.78 -12.52
C LEU A 284 16.42 -6.37 -11.07
N TRP A 285 17.67 -6.15 -10.69
CA TRP A 285 18.06 -5.86 -9.31
C TRP A 285 18.87 -4.57 -9.22
N ALA A 286 18.60 -3.76 -8.20
CA ALA A 286 19.53 -2.76 -7.70
C ALA A 286 20.71 -3.47 -7.02
N GLY A 287 21.91 -3.12 -7.45
CA GLY A 287 23.14 -3.66 -6.90
C GLY A 287 23.40 -3.23 -5.45
N PRO A 288 24.42 -3.84 -4.81
CA PRO A 288 24.75 -3.60 -3.41
C PRO A 288 25.30 -2.19 -3.13
N ASP A 289 25.61 -1.40 -4.17
CA ASP A 289 26.00 0.02 -4.07
C ASP A 289 24.79 0.98 -4.00
N CYS A 290 23.56 0.45 -4.08
CA CYS A 290 22.34 1.22 -3.86
C CYS A 290 22.25 1.73 -2.42
N PRO A 291 21.97 3.03 -2.19
CA PRO A 291 21.86 3.62 -0.84
C PRO A 291 20.70 3.04 -0.03
N TYR A 292 19.70 2.45 -0.70
CA TYR A 292 18.55 1.79 -0.08
C TYR A 292 18.79 0.29 0.17
N GLY A 293 19.98 -0.21 -0.19
CA GLY A 293 20.29 -1.63 -0.18
C GLY A 293 19.90 -2.35 -1.48
N GLU A 294 20.38 -3.57 -1.59
CA GLU A 294 20.10 -4.47 -2.71
C GLU A 294 18.63 -4.89 -2.70
N SER A 295 17.95 -4.73 -3.83
CA SER A 295 16.51 -4.98 -3.97
C SER A 295 16.12 -5.20 -5.43
N GLU A 296 15.02 -5.90 -5.65
CA GLU A 296 14.45 -6.10 -6.98
C GLU A 296 13.77 -4.82 -7.50
N LEU A 297 13.84 -4.62 -8.82
CA LEU A 297 13.06 -3.67 -9.59
C LEU A 297 12.10 -4.44 -10.50
N LEU A 298 10.83 -4.04 -10.50
CA LEU A 298 9.86 -4.61 -11.42
C LEU A 298 9.82 -3.82 -12.72
N VAL A 299 9.59 -4.52 -13.82
CA VAL A 299 9.70 -3.96 -15.17
C VAL A 299 8.37 -4.03 -15.89
N GLU A 300 7.77 -2.87 -16.10
CA GLU A 300 6.56 -2.71 -16.90
C GLU A 300 6.96 -2.63 -18.37
N GLN A 301 6.43 -3.55 -19.17
CA GLN A 301 6.79 -3.68 -20.57
C GLN A 301 5.57 -3.84 -21.48
N GLN A 302 5.60 -3.18 -22.63
CA GLN A 302 4.65 -3.36 -23.71
C GLN A 302 5.41 -3.59 -25.02
N ASP A 303 5.02 -4.62 -25.77
CA ASP A 303 5.58 -4.95 -27.08
C ASP A 303 7.12 -5.06 -27.13
N GLY A 304 7.74 -5.53 -26.04
CA GLY A 304 9.20 -5.71 -25.92
C GLY A 304 9.97 -4.42 -25.65
N ARG A 305 9.28 -3.33 -25.30
CA ARG A 305 9.86 -2.08 -24.81
C ARG A 305 9.62 -1.95 -23.31
N VAL A 306 10.63 -1.48 -22.57
CA VAL A 306 10.47 -1.08 -21.17
C VAL A 306 9.75 0.26 -21.12
N ASP A 307 8.53 0.29 -20.60
CA ASP A 307 7.73 1.50 -20.46
C ASP A 307 7.87 2.15 -19.08
N ALA A 308 8.11 1.36 -18.05
CA ALA A 308 8.41 1.88 -16.72
C ALA A 308 9.26 0.91 -15.89
N LEU A 309 9.94 1.48 -14.89
CA LEU A 309 10.63 0.74 -13.84
C LEU A 309 9.93 1.05 -12.52
N TRP A 310 9.70 0.02 -11.71
CA TRP A 310 9.14 0.17 -10.38
C TRP A 310 10.23 -0.08 -9.35
N PHE A 311 10.48 0.90 -8.50
CA PHE A 311 11.51 0.86 -7.47
C PHE A 311 10.99 1.45 -6.17
N GLY A 312 11.12 0.72 -5.06
CA GLY A 312 10.58 1.13 -3.77
C GLY A 312 9.06 1.31 -3.75
N GLY A 313 8.34 0.59 -4.63
CA GLY A 313 6.89 0.72 -4.79
C GLY A 313 6.44 1.94 -5.62
N GLU A 314 7.36 2.72 -6.18
CA GLU A 314 7.07 3.88 -7.00
C GLU A 314 7.32 3.61 -8.49
N ARG A 315 6.44 4.15 -9.35
CA ARG A 315 6.54 4.03 -10.80
C ARG A 315 7.43 5.11 -11.39
N TYR A 316 8.48 4.72 -12.08
CA TYR A 316 9.32 5.58 -12.91
C TYR A 316 9.00 5.31 -14.39
N GLY A 317 8.11 6.14 -14.96
CA GLY A 317 7.73 6.03 -16.37
C GLY A 317 8.84 6.52 -17.29
N ARG A 318 9.08 5.82 -18.39
CA ARG A 318 10.05 6.23 -19.42
C ARG A 318 9.63 7.57 -20.04
N VAL A 319 10.60 8.47 -20.17
CA VAL A 319 10.45 9.77 -20.83
C VAL A 319 10.99 9.63 -22.25
N ASP A 320 10.13 9.87 -23.24
CA ASP A 320 10.51 9.88 -24.67
C ASP A 320 11.25 11.18 -25.08
#